data_AF-A0A7K8UI31-F1
#
_entry.id   AF-A0A7K8UI31-F1
#
_cell.length_a   1.000
_cell.length_b   1.000
_cell.length_c   1.000
_cell.angle_alpha   90.00
_cell.angle_beta   90.00
_cell.angle_gamma   90.00
#
_symmetry.space_group_name_H-M   'P 1'
#
loop_
_entity.id
_entity.type
_entity.pdbx_description
1 polymer ?
#
loop_
_entity_poly.entity_id
_entity_poly.type
_entity_poly.pdbx_seq_one_letter_code
_entity_poly.pdbx_strand_id
1 'polypeptide(L)'
;NMNSAYARLLQSIQRIIYQEGFDGSNPQKKQKNILRIGIQNLGSMLWGDDICSSDTPKDIHSLTKFLYVLRGLLRKSLSACIITVPAHLIQNKAIMERVTNLSDMVVGLESFIGSERETNPLYKDYHGLVHVHQIPRLNSLICDVSDTKDLAFRLKRKLFTIERLHLPPDLSDTVSRTSKQDLAESAKLLSSGCGAMAIGKKHLDF
;
A
#
# COMPACT_ATOMS: atom_id res chain seq x y z
N ASN A 1 -26.52 -6.85 1.39
CA ASN A 1 -26.71 -8.22 1.87
C ASN A 1 -25.46 -8.96 1.44
N MET A 2 -24.58 -9.42 2.34
CA MET A 2 -23.23 -9.85 1.92
C MET A 2 -23.26 -11.01 0.92
N ASN A 3 -22.39 -10.94 -0.10
CA ASN A 3 -22.24 -11.98 -1.11
C ASN A 3 -22.05 -13.37 -0.46
N SER A 4 -22.71 -14.39 -1.01
CA SER A 4 -22.72 -15.75 -0.47
C SER A 4 -21.35 -16.42 -0.44
N ALA A 5 -20.45 -16.10 -1.39
CA ALA A 5 -19.06 -16.58 -1.38
C ALA A 5 -18.30 -16.03 -0.16
N TYR A 6 -18.41 -14.72 0.09
CA TYR A 6 -17.82 -14.07 1.26
C TYR A 6 -18.40 -14.60 2.58
N ALA A 7 -19.71 -14.79 2.65
CA ALA A 7 -20.36 -15.36 3.82
C ALA A 7 -19.89 -16.79 4.13
N ARG A 8 -19.84 -17.66 3.11
CA ARG A 8 -19.34 -19.04 3.26
C ARG A 8 -17.88 -19.09 3.70
N LEU A 9 -17.04 -18.21 3.14
CA LEU A 9 -15.64 -18.12 3.54
C LEU A 9 -15.49 -17.70 5.00
N LEU A 10 -16.20 -16.64 5.43
CA LEU A 10 -16.18 -16.19 6.83
C LEU A 10 -16.60 -17.30 7.78
N GLN A 11 -17.68 -18.01 7.46
CA GLN A 11 -18.15 -19.12 8.29
C GLN A 11 -17.11 -20.25 8.36
N SER A 12 -16.43 -20.55 7.25
CA SER A 12 -15.37 -21.56 7.24
C SER A 12 -14.16 -21.14 8.08
N ILE A 13 -13.70 -19.90 7.96
CA ILE A 13 -12.60 -19.35 8.75
C ILE A 13 -12.96 -19.36 10.24
N GLN A 14 -14.15 -18.89 10.60
CA GLN A 14 -14.65 -18.87 11.97
C GLN A 14 -14.70 -20.27 12.57
N ARG A 15 -15.19 -21.25 11.81
CA ARG A 15 -15.22 -22.66 12.22
C ARG A 15 -13.82 -23.20 12.52
N ILE A 16 -12.84 -22.95 11.64
CA ILE A 16 -11.45 -23.37 11.85
C ILE A 16 -10.88 -22.73 13.12
N ILE A 17 -11.11 -21.42 13.32
CA ILE A 17 -10.61 -20.69 14.49
C ILE A 17 -11.13 -21.30 15.79
N TYR A 18 -12.41 -21.65 15.86
CA TYR A 18 -12.98 -22.25 17.08
C TYR A 18 -12.60 -23.72 17.26
N GLN A 19 -12.65 -24.53 16.20
CA GLN A 19 -12.38 -25.97 16.28
C GLN A 19 -10.93 -26.26 16.68
N GLU A 20 -9.98 -25.50 16.14
CA GLU A 20 -8.56 -25.67 16.40
C GLU A 20 -8.07 -24.82 17.60
N GLY A 21 -8.97 -24.07 18.25
CA GLY A 21 -8.67 -23.29 19.44
C GLY A 21 -7.77 -22.07 19.20
N PHE A 22 -7.80 -21.48 18.00
CA PHE A 22 -7.11 -20.21 17.74
C PHE A 22 -7.84 -19.01 18.36
N ASP A 23 -9.08 -19.18 18.83
CA ASP A 23 -9.83 -18.13 19.51
C ASP A 23 -9.14 -17.73 20.83
N GLY A 24 -9.02 -16.42 21.07
CA GLY A 24 -8.31 -15.88 22.23
C GLY A 24 -8.96 -16.23 23.57
N SER A 25 -10.24 -16.62 23.56
CA SER A 25 -10.97 -17.03 24.77
C SER A 25 -10.70 -18.47 25.20
N ASN A 26 -10.29 -19.35 24.26
CA ASN A 26 -10.10 -20.78 24.49
C ASN A 26 -8.67 -21.17 24.13
N PRO A 27 -7.76 -21.29 25.11
CA PRO A 27 -6.36 -21.59 24.82
C PRO A 27 -6.19 -22.93 24.09
N GLN A 28 -5.27 -22.98 23.14
CA GLN A 28 -4.97 -24.17 22.35
C GLN A 28 -4.59 -25.35 23.27
N LYS A 29 -5.29 -26.48 23.10
CA LYS A 29 -5.12 -27.68 23.93
C LYS A 29 -3.81 -28.43 23.68
N LYS A 30 -3.16 -28.17 22.54
CA LYS A 30 -1.90 -28.80 22.14
C LYS A 30 -0.72 -27.84 22.38
N GLN A 31 -0.07 -27.44 21.28
CA GLN A 31 1.02 -26.49 21.23
C GLN A 31 0.50 -25.14 20.72
N LYS A 32 1.02 -24.05 21.28
CA LYS A 32 0.70 -22.70 20.79
C LYS A 32 1.21 -22.52 19.36
N ASN A 33 0.32 -22.19 18.43
CA ASN A 33 0.63 -21.91 17.03
C ASN A 33 -0.28 -20.81 16.48
N ILE A 34 0.18 -20.10 15.45
CA ILE A 34 -0.54 -18.99 14.82
C ILE A 34 -1.19 -19.48 13.52
N LEU A 35 -2.48 -19.23 13.34
CA LEU A 35 -3.18 -19.51 12.09
C LEU A 35 -2.76 -18.49 11.01
N ARG A 36 -2.25 -18.96 9.87
CA ARG A 36 -1.87 -18.11 8.73
C ARG A 36 -2.87 -18.31 7.60
N ILE A 37 -3.58 -17.25 7.23
CA ILE A 37 -4.62 -17.27 6.20
C ILE A 37 -4.11 -16.49 4.98
N GLY A 38 -4.17 -17.11 3.80
CA GLY A 38 -3.89 -16.46 2.53
C GLY A 38 -5.16 -16.42 1.68
N ILE A 39 -5.65 -15.23 1.34
CA ILE A 39 -6.81 -15.05 0.46
C ILE A 39 -6.32 -14.39 -0.83
N GLN A 40 -6.45 -15.11 -1.94
CA GLN A 40 -5.93 -14.63 -3.21
C GLN A 40 -7.03 -13.98 -4.04
N ASN A 41 -6.66 -12.91 -4.74
CA ASN A 41 -7.48 -12.27 -5.78
C ASN A 41 -8.88 -11.86 -5.29
N LEU A 42 -8.97 -11.33 -4.05
CA LEU A 42 -10.21 -10.91 -3.41
C LEU A 42 -10.82 -9.73 -4.16
N GLY A 43 -12.14 -9.77 -4.41
CA GLY A 43 -12.83 -8.74 -5.18
C GLY A 43 -12.66 -8.86 -6.68
N SER A 44 -12.05 -9.94 -7.18
CA SER A 44 -12.10 -10.29 -8.60
C SER A 44 -13.47 -10.84 -8.99
N MET A 45 -13.76 -10.87 -10.30
CA MET A 45 -14.99 -11.43 -10.86
C MET A 45 -15.29 -12.88 -10.41
N LEU A 46 -14.27 -13.65 -10.01
CA LEU A 46 -14.44 -15.01 -9.50
C LEU A 46 -15.21 -15.08 -8.17
N TRP A 47 -15.28 -13.97 -7.43
CA TRP A 47 -16.07 -13.87 -6.20
C TRP A 47 -17.54 -13.58 -6.47
N GLY A 48 -17.94 -13.35 -7.72
CA GLY A 48 -19.33 -13.09 -8.11
C GLY A 48 -19.84 -11.73 -7.62
N ASP A 49 -18.95 -10.77 -7.40
CA ASP A 49 -19.32 -9.36 -7.28
C ASP A 49 -19.12 -8.61 -8.60
N ASP A 50 -19.74 -7.45 -8.70
CA ASP A 50 -19.73 -6.57 -9.88
C ASP A 50 -18.85 -5.34 -9.68
N ILE A 51 -18.00 -5.34 -8.64
CA ILE A 51 -17.16 -4.18 -8.28
C ILE A 51 -16.08 -3.86 -9.33
N CYS A 52 -15.69 -4.83 -10.14
CA CYS A 52 -14.76 -4.66 -11.26
C CYS A 52 -15.44 -4.35 -12.60
N SER A 53 -16.75 -4.54 -12.69
CA SER A 53 -17.46 -4.57 -13.98
C SER A 53 -18.52 -3.48 -14.12
N SER A 54 -18.84 -2.77 -13.03
CA SER A 54 -19.87 -1.74 -12.99
C SER A 54 -19.41 -0.53 -12.18
N ASP A 55 -19.71 0.67 -12.69
CA ASP A 55 -19.53 1.93 -11.95
C ASP A 55 -20.47 2.02 -10.73
N THR A 56 -21.61 1.33 -10.77
CA THR A 56 -22.58 1.23 -9.69
C THR A 56 -22.83 -0.24 -9.31
N PRO A 57 -21.99 -0.83 -8.45
CA PRO A 57 -22.13 -2.21 -8.01
C PRO A 57 -23.43 -2.42 -7.20
N LYS A 58 -24.13 -3.53 -7.43
CA LYS A 58 -25.39 -3.86 -6.73
C LYS A 58 -25.22 -3.96 -5.21
N ASP A 59 -24.08 -4.48 -4.75
CA ASP A 59 -23.70 -4.43 -3.33
C ASP A 59 -22.28 -3.89 -3.16
N ILE A 60 -22.16 -2.58 -3.32
CA ILE A 60 -20.92 -1.79 -3.14
C ILE A 60 -20.23 -2.00 -1.79
N HIS A 61 -20.94 -2.52 -0.79
CA HIS A 61 -20.42 -2.73 0.56
C HIS A 61 -20.08 -4.18 0.86
N SER A 62 -20.42 -5.14 0.00
CA SER A 62 -20.25 -6.57 0.25
C SER A 62 -18.80 -6.92 0.62
N LEU A 63 -17.84 -6.49 -0.20
CA LEU A 63 -16.40 -6.68 0.05
C LEU A 63 -15.96 -6.00 1.36
N THR A 64 -16.36 -4.75 1.59
CA THR A 64 -15.96 -4.01 2.80
C THR A 64 -16.58 -4.58 4.07
N LYS A 65 -17.80 -5.11 4.01
CA LYS A 65 -18.46 -5.81 5.12
C LYS A 65 -17.72 -7.11 5.43
N PHE A 66 -17.36 -7.87 4.40
CA PHE A 66 -16.53 -9.06 4.56
C PHE A 66 -15.21 -8.74 5.27
N LEU A 67 -14.48 -7.74 4.78
CA LEU A 67 -13.21 -7.31 5.39
C LEU A 67 -13.40 -6.86 6.83
N TYR A 68 -14.43 -6.06 7.11
CA TYR A 68 -14.73 -5.59 8.46
C TYR A 68 -14.98 -6.75 9.44
N VAL A 69 -15.81 -7.72 9.06
CA VAL A 69 -16.11 -8.90 9.90
C VAL A 69 -14.87 -9.78 10.05
N LEU A 70 -14.13 -10.03 8.96
CA LEU A 70 -12.88 -10.79 9.00
C LEU A 70 -11.88 -10.14 9.95
N ARG A 71 -11.70 -8.82 9.86
CA ARG A 71 -10.82 -8.05 10.74
C ARG A 71 -11.19 -8.20 12.21
N GLY A 72 -12.49 -8.21 12.53
CA GLY A 72 -12.99 -8.45 13.89
C GLY A 72 -12.68 -9.87 14.39
N LEU A 73 -12.83 -10.87 13.53
CA LEU A 73 -12.53 -12.27 13.82
C LEU A 73 -11.02 -12.49 14.05
N LEU A 74 -10.17 -11.87 13.23
CA LEU A 74 -8.72 -11.93 13.38
C LEU A 74 -8.24 -11.24 14.65
N ARG A 75 -8.82 -10.09 15.03
CA ARG A 75 -8.47 -9.40 16.30
C ARG A 75 -8.72 -10.22 17.55
N LYS A 76 -9.66 -11.17 17.50
CA LYS A 76 -10.02 -12.04 18.62
C LYS A 76 -9.34 -13.41 18.56
N SER A 77 -8.48 -13.66 17.58
CA SER A 77 -7.82 -14.95 17.40
C SER A 77 -6.32 -14.81 17.23
N LEU A 78 -5.59 -15.89 17.49
CA LEU A 78 -4.16 -16.00 17.25
C LEU A 78 -3.91 -16.30 15.76
N SER A 79 -4.27 -15.32 14.91
CA SER A 79 -4.29 -15.46 13.45
C SER A 79 -3.66 -14.26 12.74
N ALA A 80 -3.06 -14.51 11.59
CA ALA A 80 -2.61 -13.48 10.65
C ALA A 80 -3.20 -13.78 9.26
N CYS A 81 -3.61 -12.74 8.54
CA CYS A 81 -4.20 -12.87 7.21
C CYS A 81 -3.49 -11.98 6.20
N ILE A 82 -3.14 -12.54 5.04
CA ILE A 82 -2.67 -11.82 3.87
C ILE A 82 -3.73 -11.94 2.79
N ILE A 83 -4.09 -10.81 2.20
CA ILE A 83 -5.09 -10.72 1.15
C ILE A 83 -4.45 -10.05 -0.06
N THR A 84 -4.57 -10.67 -1.24
CA THR A 84 -4.22 -10.02 -2.50
C THR A 84 -5.48 -9.54 -3.20
N VAL A 85 -5.45 -8.32 -3.74
CA VAL A 85 -6.58 -7.65 -4.42
C VAL A 85 -6.09 -7.17 -5.79
N PRO A 86 -6.82 -7.44 -6.89
CA PRO A 86 -6.47 -6.94 -8.21
C PRO A 86 -6.85 -5.46 -8.34
N ALA A 87 -6.06 -4.58 -7.74
CA ALA A 87 -6.38 -3.14 -7.64
C ALA A 87 -6.64 -2.47 -9.00
N HIS A 88 -5.98 -2.91 -10.06
CA HIS A 88 -6.17 -2.39 -11.43
C HIS A 88 -7.56 -2.69 -12.02
N LEU A 89 -8.29 -3.69 -11.50
CA LEU A 89 -9.65 -4.01 -11.94
C LEU A 89 -10.71 -3.23 -11.17
N ILE A 90 -10.40 -2.74 -9.96
CA ILE A 90 -11.36 -2.02 -9.12
C ILE A 90 -11.15 -0.51 -9.33
N GLN A 91 -11.83 0.03 -10.34
CA GLN A 91 -11.68 1.46 -10.70
C GLN A 91 -12.33 2.40 -9.68
N ASN A 92 -13.29 1.92 -8.90
CA ASN A 92 -13.97 2.72 -7.89
C ASN A 92 -13.03 3.05 -6.72
N LYS A 93 -12.48 4.28 -6.74
CA LYS A 93 -11.55 4.80 -5.73
C LYS A 93 -12.11 4.72 -4.32
N ALA A 94 -13.41 4.98 -4.14
CA ALA A 94 -14.04 4.94 -2.82
C ALA A 94 -14.08 3.52 -2.23
N ILE A 95 -14.24 2.48 -3.08
CA ILE A 95 -14.12 1.08 -2.62
C ILE A 95 -12.69 0.80 -2.20
N MET A 96 -11.70 1.15 -3.03
CA MET A 96 -10.29 0.91 -2.74
C MET A 96 -9.82 1.62 -1.47
N GLU A 97 -10.25 2.86 -1.25
CA GLU A 97 -9.96 3.60 -0.02
C GLU A 97 -10.55 2.90 1.23
N ARG A 98 -11.79 2.40 1.15
CA ARG A 98 -12.37 1.61 2.24
C ARG A 98 -11.63 0.30 2.49
N VAL A 99 -11.20 -0.39 1.43
CA VAL A 99 -10.38 -1.61 1.54
C VAL A 99 -9.06 -1.30 2.26
N THR A 100 -8.40 -0.21 1.89
CA THR A 100 -7.18 0.27 2.55
C THR A 100 -7.42 0.55 4.04
N ASN A 101 -8.46 1.33 4.37
CA ASN A 101 -8.79 1.70 5.75
C ASN A 101 -9.19 0.52 6.66
N LEU A 102 -9.69 -0.57 6.08
CA LEU A 102 -10.03 -1.80 6.80
C LEU A 102 -8.84 -2.75 6.98
N SER A 103 -7.74 -2.49 6.29
CA SER A 103 -6.52 -3.28 6.40
C SER A 103 -5.63 -2.72 7.50
N ASP A 104 -4.80 -3.55 8.13
CA ASP A 104 -3.82 -3.07 9.11
C ASP A 104 -2.52 -2.62 8.41
N MET A 105 -2.14 -3.29 7.32
CA MET A 105 -1.00 -2.98 6.43
C MET A 105 -1.46 -3.04 4.97
N VAL A 106 -0.96 -2.13 4.13
CA VAL A 106 -1.27 -2.10 2.70
C VAL A 106 -0.01 -1.81 1.90
N VAL A 107 0.30 -2.72 0.99
CA VAL A 107 1.42 -2.60 0.04
C VAL A 107 0.87 -2.78 -1.38
N GLY A 108 1.21 -1.86 -2.27
CA GLY A 108 0.93 -1.91 -3.69
C GLY A 108 2.14 -2.40 -4.48
N LEU A 109 1.90 -3.16 -5.54
CA LEU A 109 2.91 -3.53 -6.53
C LEU A 109 2.57 -2.87 -7.85
N GLU A 110 3.53 -2.16 -8.44
CA GLU A 110 3.41 -1.55 -9.76
C GLU A 110 4.41 -2.23 -10.69
N SER A 111 3.93 -2.86 -11.76
CA SER A 111 4.80 -3.49 -12.77
C SER A 111 5.34 -2.45 -13.73
N PHE A 112 6.60 -2.61 -14.16
CA PHE A 112 7.16 -1.80 -15.25
C PHE A 112 6.74 -2.29 -16.63
N ILE A 113 6.29 -3.54 -16.76
CA ILE A 113 5.86 -4.12 -18.04
C ILE A 113 4.79 -3.23 -18.69
N GLY A 114 5.06 -2.77 -19.92
CA GLY A 114 4.15 -1.92 -20.68
C GLY A 114 4.13 -0.46 -20.25
N SER A 115 5.10 -0.02 -19.44
CA SER A 115 5.27 1.37 -19.04
C SER A 115 6.54 1.98 -19.65
N GLU A 116 6.63 3.31 -19.70
CA GLU A 116 7.85 4.01 -20.13
C GLU A 116 9.10 3.61 -19.31
N ARG A 117 8.88 3.21 -18.05
CA ARG A 117 9.94 2.80 -17.13
C ARG A 117 10.63 1.50 -17.54
N GLU A 118 9.99 0.66 -18.36
CA GLU A 118 10.59 -0.57 -18.89
C GLU A 118 11.84 -0.30 -19.73
N THR A 119 11.84 0.82 -20.48
CA THR A 119 12.94 1.20 -21.36
C THR A 119 14.02 2.04 -20.68
N ASN A 120 13.78 2.49 -19.43
CA ASN A 120 14.69 3.39 -18.75
C ASN A 120 15.90 2.61 -18.17
N PRO A 121 17.15 2.96 -18.53
CA PRO A 121 18.35 2.30 -18.02
C PRO A 121 18.46 2.28 -16.49
N LEU A 122 17.87 3.26 -15.79
CA LEU A 122 17.81 3.33 -14.34
C LEU A 122 17.10 2.11 -13.72
N TYR A 123 16.11 1.55 -14.41
CA TYR A 123 15.25 0.49 -13.91
C TYR A 123 15.56 -0.89 -14.48
N LYS A 124 16.64 -1.03 -15.27
CA LYS A 124 16.97 -2.27 -16.02
C LYS A 124 17.01 -3.54 -15.17
N ASP A 125 17.38 -3.42 -13.89
CA ASP A 125 17.56 -4.56 -12.97
C ASP A 125 16.29 -4.88 -12.15
N TYR A 126 15.21 -4.13 -12.37
CA TYR A 126 13.98 -4.17 -11.59
C TYR A 126 12.76 -4.48 -12.46
N HIS A 127 11.75 -5.13 -11.86
CA HIS A 127 10.51 -5.48 -12.55
C HIS A 127 9.36 -4.51 -12.22
N GLY A 128 9.55 -3.67 -11.20
CA GLY A 128 8.51 -2.76 -10.74
C GLY A 128 8.82 -2.06 -9.42
N LEU A 129 7.85 -1.27 -8.94
CA LEU A 129 7.89 -0.57 -7.65
C LEU A 129 7.04 -1.26 -6.59
N VAL A 130 7.42 -1.07 -5.34
CA VAL A 130 6.68 -1.44 -4.15
C VAL A 130 6.24 -0.16 -3.44
N HIS A 131 4.92 0.05 -3.36
CA HIS A 131 4.34 1.21 -2.71
C HIS A 131 3.86 0.84 -1.32
N VAL A 132 4.41 1.44 -0.26
CA VAL A 132 3.91 1.24 1.09
C VAL A 132 2.83 2.29 1.37
N HIS A 133 1.56 1.89 1.26
CA HIS A 133 0.43 2.81 1.46
C HIS A 133 0.05 2.94 2.94
N GLN A 134 0.18 1.85 3.71
CA GLN A 134 -0.17 1.84 5.12
C GLN A 134 0.71 0.84 5.88
N ILE A 135 1.30 1.28 6.98
CA ILE A 135 2.11 0.45 7.89
C ILE A 135 1.29 0.14 9.14
N PRO A 136 1.37 -1.09 9.69
CA PRO A 136 0.64 -1.45 10.89
C PRO A 136 1.13 -0.65 12.09
N ARG A 137 0.19 -0.04 12.83
CA ARG A 137 0.45 0.71 14.07
C ARG A 137 0.26 -0.17 15.30
N LEU A 138 0.73 -1.42 15.25
CA LEU A 138 0.53 -2.34 16.37
C LEU A 138 1.40 -1.90 17.55
N ASN A 139 0.75 -1.58 18.68
CA ASN A 139 1.39 -1.26 19.96
C ASN A 139 2.37 -0.08 19.96
N SER A 140 2.25 0.85 19.01
CA SER A 140 3.04 2.09 19.00
C SER A 140 2.12 3.31 19.01
N LEU A 141 2.43 4.29 19.86
CA LEU A 141 1.79 5.60 19.87
C LEU A 141 2.31 6.52 18.76
N ILE A 142 3.44 6.15 18.14
CA ILE A 142 4.09 6.90 17.06
C ILE A 142 4.09 6.03 15.81
N CYS A 143 3.59 6.58 14.71
CA CYS A 143 3.67 5.95 13.39
C CYS A 143 4.97 6.43 12.73
N ASP A 144 5.93 5.54 12.51
CA ASP A 144 7.01 5.84 11.58
C ASP A 144 6.40 5.85 10.17
N VAL A 145 6.17 7.04 9.64
CA VAL A 145 5.78 7.22 8.24
C VAL A 145 7.09 7.17 7.48
N SER A 146 7.51 5.95 7.11
CA SER A 146 8.73 5.79 6.34
C SER A 146 8.65 6.64 5.08
N ASP A 147 9.52 7.64 4.95
CA ASP A 147 9.61 8.50 3.76
C ASP A 147 10.28 7.76 2.57
N THR A 148 10.43 6.44 2.70
CA THR A 148 11.04 5.57 1.70
C THR A 148 10.04 5.27 0.59
N LYS A 149 9.88 6.22 -0.33
CA LYS A 149 9.03 6.06 -1.52
C LYS A 149 9.70 5.28 -2.65
N ASP A 150 11.00 5.04 -2.52
CA ASP A 150 11.84 4.51 -3.59
C ASP A 150 12.12 3.01 -3.41
N LEU A 151 11.09 2.18 -3.20
CA LEU A 151 11.28 0.72 -3.13
C LEU A 151 10.99 0.10 -4.50
N ALA A 152 11.94 -0.67 -5.01
CA ALA A 152 11.76 -1.47 -6.22
C ALA A 152 11.84 -2.96 -5.89
N PHE A 153 11.10 -3.76 -6.65
CA PHE A 153 11.20 -5.21 -6.57
C PHE A 153 11.84 -5.79 -7.82
N ARG A 154 12.54 -6.89 -7.62
CA ARG A 154 12.96 -7.78 -8.70
C ARG A 154 12.71 -9.22 -8.33
N LEU A 155 12.19 -9.97 -9.29
CA LEU A 155 12.02 -11.41 -9.18
C LEU A 155 13.11 -12.09 -10.00
N LYS A 156 14.09 -12.69 -9.31
CA LYS A 156 14.98 -13.69 -9.90
C LYS A 156 14.37 -15.07 -9.64
N ARG A 157 14.77 -16.09 -10.42
CA ARG A 157 14.20 -17.46 -10.44
C ARG A 157 13.49 -17.94 -9.17
N LYS A 158 14.13 -17.90 -7.99
CA LYS A 158 13.52 -18.28 -6.70
C LYS A 158 13.70 -17.21 -5.60
N LEU A 159 13.98 -15.97 -5.99
CA LEU A 159 14.28 -14.88 -5.06
C LEU A 159 13.51 -13.63 -5.47
N PHE A 160 12.56 -13.25 -4.62
CA PHE A 160 11.89 -11.95 -4.70
C PHE A 160 12.62 -10.99 -3.77
N THR A 161 13.24 -9.95 -4.32
CA THR A 161 14.00 -8.96 -3.54
C THR A 161 13.31 -7.62 -3.63
N ILE A 162 13.20 -6.94 -2.50
CA ILE A 162 12.76 -5.55 -2.39
C ILE A 162 13.99 -4.74 -1.94
N GLU A 163 14.37 -3.75 -2.73
CA GLU A 163 15.58 -2.94 -2.51
C GLU A 163 15.21 -1.46 -2.65
N ARG A 164 15.98 -0.58 -2.00
CA ARG A 164 15.84 0.86 -2.22
C ARG A 164 16.47 1.21 -3.57
N LEU A 165 15.76 1.96 -4.41
CA LEU A 165 16.32 2.54 -5.61
C LEU A 165 17.36 3.58 -5.21
N HIS A 166 18.59 3.33 -5.63
CA HIS A 166 19.64 4.32 -5.57
C HIS A 166 19.73 4.95 -6.95
N LEU A 167 19.66 6.28 -7.01
CA LEU A 167 20.06 6.98 -8.22
C LEU A 167 21.54 6.64 -8.47
N PRO A 168 21.94 6.36 -9.72
CA PRO A 168 23.34 6.25 -10.04
C PRO A 168 24.01 7.55 -9.58
N PRO A 169 25.22 7.47 -8.97
CA PRO A 169 25.95 8.68 -8.64
C PRO A 169 26.08 9.52 -9.91
N ASP A 170 25.84 10.83 -9.81
CA ASP A 170 26.09 11.78 -10.89
C ASP A 170 27.59 11.79 -11.20
N LEU A 171 28.02 10.81 -12.00
CA LEU A 171 29.27 10.84 -12.71
C LEU A 171 28.96 11.54 -14.03
N SER A 172 28.73 12.85 -13.94
CA SER A 172 28.93 13.71 -15.08
C SER A 172 30.42 13.63 -15.45
N ASP A 173 30.74 12.82 -16.45
CA ASP A 173 32.06 12.77 -17.10
C ASP A 173 32.44 14.10 -17.79
N THR A 174 31.65 15.16 -17.60
CA THR A 174 32.04 16.53 -17.91
C THR A 174 32.75 17.17 -16.72
N VAL A 175 34.04 16.83 -16.57
CA VAL A 175 35.02 17.80 -16.08
C VAL A 175 35.19 18.88 -17.17
N SER A 176 34.17 19.72 -17.33
CA SER A 176 34.30 20.97 -18.06
C SER A 176 34.31 22.08 -17.05
N ARG A 177 35.51 22.39 -16.54
CA ARG A 177 35.82 23.72 -16.03
C ARG A 177 35.67 24.70 -17.20
N THR A 178 34.46 25.17 -17.43
CA THR A 178 34.23 26.40 -18.20
C THR A 178 33.66 27.42 -17.25
N SER A 179 34.49 28.42 -16.99
CA SER A 179 34.23 29.64 -16.25
C SER A 179 32.86 30.23 -16.56
N LYS A 180 32.20 30.71 -15.50
CA LYS A 180 31.10 31.68 -15.45
C LYS A 180 30.75 32.33 -16.80
N GLN A 181 29.51 32.15 -17.24
CA GLN A 181 28.70 33.25 -17.74
C GLN A 181 27.22 32.92 -17.52
N ASP A 182 26.52 33.93 -17.00
CA ASP A 182 25.14 33.91 -16.51
C ASP A 182 24.13 33.45 -17.54
N LEU A 183 23.11 32.70 -17.11
CA LEU A 183 21.75 32.71 -17.66
C LEU A 183 20.82 32.01 -16.66
N ALA A 184 20.44 32.76 -15.62
CA ALA A 184 19.31 32.44 -14.77
C ALA A 184 18.03 32.95 -15.44
N GLU A 185 17.06 32.07 -15.68
CA GLU A 185 15.62 32.31 -15.50
C GLU A 185 14.81 31.16 -16.13
N SER A 186 14.32 30.23 -15.31
CA SER A 186 13.09 29.45 -15.59
C SER A 186 12.63 28.53 -14.45
N ALA A 187 13.36 28.43 -13.33
CA ALA A 187 12.98 27.56 -12.20
C ALA A 187 12.46 28.29 -10.94
N LYS A 188 11.89 29.49 -11.09
CA LYS A 188 11.21 30.22 -10.00
C LYS A 188 9.72 30.40 -10.26
N LEU A 189 9.02 29.30 -10.51
CA LEU A 189 7.57 29.25 -10.35
C LEU A 189 7.27 27.89 -9.74
N LEU A 190 7.15 27.84 -8.41
CA LEU A 190 6.33 26.91 -7.60
C LEU A 190 6.73 27.05 -6.11
N SER A 191 6.52 28.24 -5.54
CA SER A 191 6.36 28.40 -4.09
C SER A 191 5.30 29.46 -3.79
N SER A 192 4.03 29.09 -3.98
CA SER A 192 2.90 29.90 -3.50
C SER A 192 2.72 29.62 -2.00
N GLY A 193 3.55 30.24 -1.17
CA GLY A 193 3.39 30.31 0.28
C GLY A 193 2.60 31.56 0.65
N CYS A 194 1.44 31.36 1.26
CA CYS A 194 0.54 32.40 1.73
C CYS A 194 1.17 33.15 2.92
N GLY A 195 1.45 34.44 2.76
CA GLY A 195 1.97 35.30 3.82
C GLY A 195 1.82 36.77 3.44
N ALA A 196 0.73 37.39 3.89
CA ALA A 196 0.41 38.77 3.62
C ALA A 196 1.46 39.75 4.17
N MET A 197 1.69 40.83 3.42
CA MET A 197 2.63 41.89 3.73
C MET A 197 2.25 42.69 4.99
N ALA A 198 3.24 43.03 5.80
CA ALA A 198 3.23 44.24 6.62
C ALA A 198 4.56 44.98 6.45
N ILE A 199 4.49 46.06 5.68
CA ILE A 199 5.52 47.09 5.58
C ILE A 199 5.55 47.84 6.91
N GLY A 200 6.71 47.92 7.54
CA GLY A 200 6.89 48.70 8.77
C GLY A 200 8.36 49.02 9.02
N LYS A 201 8.87 50.11 8.44
CA LYS A 201 10.05 50.80 8.96
C LYS A 201 9.70 51.38 10.32
N LYS A 202 10.49 51.06 11.35
CA LYS A 202 10.88 51.99 12.43
C LYS A 202 11.99 51.37 13.28
N HIS A 203 13.15 52.01 13.18
CA HIS A 203 14.23 52.05 14.16
C HIS A 203 13.68 52.33 15.56
N LEU A 204 14.19 51.65 16.60
CA LEU A 204 14.36 52.13 17.98
C LEU A 204 15.16 51.10 18.81
N ASP A 205 15.97 51.65 19.70
CA ASP A 205 17.18 51.11 20.32
C ASP A 205 16.95 50.13 21.49
N PHE A 206 17.89 49.21 21.68
CA PHE A 206 18.52 48.86 22.97
C PHE A 206 19.96 48.39 22.72
#